data_AF-A0A382KWV4-F1
#
_entry.id   AF-A0A382KWV4-F1
#
_cell.length_a   1.000
_cell.length_b   1.000
_cell.length_c   1.000
_cell.angle_alpha   90.00
_cell.angle_beta   90.00
_cell.angle_gamma   90.00
#
_symmetry.space_group_name_H-M   'P 1'
#
loop_
_entity.id
_entity.type
_entity.pdbx_description
1 polymer ?
#
loop_
_entity_poly.entity_id
_entity_poly.type
_entity_poly.pdbx_seq_one_letter_code
_entity_poly.pdbx_strand_id
1 'polypeptide(L)'
;MTKSIGDIRYRPMVASDVGPVPEDCQGSREALLGRIEDLGGAAMLAFDGEQHVAQLQFRRYDPMCRSAKGIWQPDYWGDFGEHAPELPEASVNIFCYHVGQLSAGEERSPDYQGRGIGLALLDHFLDWAASREFAGVVAKFTPTDRGVMGFMGGQPATAYTARGFEVVSSWVDQQLSTAVVERKIVPADSDPEVVARVGVCVKPLES
;
A
#
# COMPACT_ATOMS: atom_id res chain seq x y z
N MET A 1 -4.09 28.28 -5.02
CA MET A 1 -5.34 27.89 -5.68
C MET A 1 -5.32 26.37 -5.79
N THR A 2 -6.22 25.66 -5.11
CA THR A 2 -6.33 24.20 -5.18
C THR A 2 -6.94 23.80 -6.52
N LYS A 3 -6.24 22.95 -7.28
CA LYS A 3 -6.75 22.40 -8.55
C LYS A 3 -8.07 21.64 -8.30
N SER A 4 -9.12 21.97 -9.05
CA SER A 4 -10.29 21.09 -9.17
C SER A 4 -9.81 19.74 -9.68
N ILE A 5 -9.93 18.65 -8.91
CA ILE A 5 -9.74 17.32 -9.53
C ILE A 5 -10.89 17.13 -10.50
N GLY A 6 -10.57 16.70 -11.72
CA GLY A 6 -11.57 16.08 -12.57
C GLY A 6 -12.02 14.73 -11.99
N ASP A 7 -12.84 14.01 -12.75
CA ASP A 7 -13.16 12.62 -12.41
C ASP A 7 -11.88 11.77 -12.45
N ILE A 8 -11.35 11.43 -11.27
CA ILE A 8 -10.19 10.53 -11.17
C ILE A 8 -10.62 9.15 -11.66
N ARG A 9 -9.89 8.62 -12.63
CA ARG A 9 -10.11 7.28 -13.16
C ARG A 9 -9.20 6.27 -12.46
N TYR A 10 -9.75 5.11 -12.14
CA TYR A 10 -9.04 4.03 -11.47
C TYR A 10 -9.02 2.79 -12.35
N ARG A 11 -7.86 2.13 -12.46
CA ARG A 11 -7.75 0.85 -13.16
C ARG A 11 -6.47 0.10 -12.74
N PRO A 12 -6.44 -1.23 -12.90
CA PRO A 12 -5.20 -1.99 -12.74
C PRO A 12 -4.09 -1.48 -13.68
N MET A 13 -2.86 -1.56 -13.21
CA MET A 13 -1.64 -1.40 -14.01
C MET A 13 -1.53 -2.57 -14.98
N VAL A 14 -1.26 -2.27 -16.25
CA VAL A 14 -1.03 -3.23 -17.33
C VAL A 14 0.35 -3.05 -17.93
N ALA A 15 0.78 -3.97 -18.79
CA ALA A 15 2.15 -3.96 -19.35
C ALA A 15 2.52 -2.66 -20.08
N SER A 16 1.56 -1.97 -20.71
CA SER A 16 1.79 -0.70 -21.39
C SER A 16 2.05 0.49 -20.45
N ASP A 17 1.75 0.35 -19.16
CA ASP A 17 2.04 1.38 -18.16
C ASP A 17 3.48 1.32 -17.67
N VAL A 18 4.18 0.21 -17.93
CA VAL A 18 5.57 -0.02 -17.51
C VAL A 18 6.52 0.84 -18.36
N GLY A 19 7.03 1.90 -17.76
CA GLY A 19 7.87 2.96 -18.31
C GLY A 19 7.21 4.32 -18.12
N PRO A 20 5.94 4.49 -18.58
CA PRO A 20 5.19 5.72 -18.37
C PRO A 20 4.86 6.08 -16.91
N VAL A 21 4.65 5.11 -16.02
CA VAL A 21 4.33 5.37 -14.60
C VAL A 21 5.53 5.11 -13.68
N PRO A 22 5.60 5.72 -12.48
CA PRO A 22 6.70 5.49 -11.55
C PRO A 22 6.80 4.02 -11.10
N GLU A 23 8.00 3.45 -11.13
CA GLU A 23 8.27 2.02 -10.86
C GLU A 23 9.23 1.76 -9.69
N ASP A 24 9.76 2.78 -9.02
CA ASP A 24 10.90 2.64 -8.09
C ASP A 24 10.66 1.62 -6.96
N CYS A 25 9.40 1.46 -6.53
CA CYS A 25 9.02 0.51 -5.47
C CYS A 25 8.49 -0.84 -6.00
N GLN A 26 8.41 -1.03 -7.31
CA GLN A 26 7.90 -2.25 -7.95
C GLN A 26 8.97 -3.35 -8.09
N GLY A 27 10.25 -3.06 -7.87
CA GLY A 27 11.34 -3.99 -8.09
C GLY A 27 11.78 -4.04 -9.56
N SER A 28 12.35 -5.15 -10.01
CA SER A 28 12.83 -5.26 -11.40
C SER A 28 11.67 -5.24 -12.40
N ARG A 29 11.93 -4.69 -13.60
CA ARG A 29 10.95 -4.65 -14.69
C ARG A 29 10.43 -6.04 -15.06
N GLU A 30 11.29 -7.04 -15.06
CA GLU A 30 10.92 -8.43 -15.33
C GLU A 30 9.94 -8.97 -14.27
N ALA A 31 10.24 -8.78 -12.98
CA ALA A 31 9.36 -9.20 -11.90
C ALA A 31 8.02 -8.45 -11.93
N LEU A 32 8.03 -7.16 -12.29
CA LEU A 32 6.82 -6.37 -12.47
C LEU A 32 5.93 -6.93 -13.59
N LEU A 33 6.51 -7.18 -14.77
CA LEU A 33 5.77 -7.76 -15.89
C LEU A 33 5.24 -9.16 -15.58
N GLY A 34 6.03 -10.00 -14.92
CA GLY A 34 5.59 -11.33 -14.46
C GLY A 34 4.41 -11.26 -13.49
N ARG A 35 4.39 -10.28 -12.57
CA ARG A 35 3.22 -10.05 -11.70
C ARG A 35 1.98 -9.61 -12.47
N ILE A 36 2.14 -8.73 -13.47
CA ILE A 36 1.02 -8.29 -14.31
C ILE A 36 0.43 -9.49 -15.06
N GLU A 37 1.27 -10.38 -15.59
CA GLU A 37 0.84 -11.60 -16.26
C GLU A 37 0.13 -12.57 -15.30
N ASP A 38 0.70 -12.82 -14.12
CA ASP A 38 0.16 -13.74 -13.12
C ASP A 38 -1.16 -13.25 -12.48
N LEU A 39 -1.19 -12.00 -12.04
CA LEU A 39 -2.31 -11.46 -11.26
C LEU A 39 -3.35 -10.74 -12.12
N GLY A 40 -2.97 -10.29 -13.32
CA GLY A 40 -3.74 -9.35 -14.13
C GLY A 40 -3.50 -7.88 -13.76
N GLY A 41 -2.51 -7.60 -12.90
CA GLY A 41 -2.07 -6.26 -12.54
C GLY A 41 -0.99 -6.28 -11.45
N ALA A 42 -0.32 -5.16 -11.22
CA ALA A 42 0.67 -5.01 -10.14
C ALA A 42 0.44 -3.79 -9.23
N ALA A 43 -0.51 -2.94 -9.62
CA ALA A 43 -1.01 -1.84 -8.82
C ALA A 43 -2.41 -1.46 -9.29
N MET A 44 -3.20 -0.85 -8.42
CA MET A 44 -4.34 -0.04 -8.82
C MET A 44 -3.81 1.38 -9.07
N LEU A 45 -4.05 1.92 -10.26
CA LEU A 45 -3.58 3.24 -10.68
C LEU A 45 -4.72 4.25 -10.62
N ALA A 46 -4.39 5.50 -10.33
CA ALA A 46 -5.29 6.64 -10.40
C ALA A 46 -4.78 7.66 -11.42
N PHE A 47 -5.68 8.18 -12.25
CA PHE A 47 -5.38 9.16 -13.30
C PHE A 47 -6.28 10.40 -13.22
N ASP A 48 -5.68 11.58 -13.29
CA ASP A 48 -6.37 12.87 -13.50
C ASP A 48 -6.23 13.27 -14.97
N GLY A 49 -7.28 13.05 -15.76
CA GLY A 49 -7.14 13.03 -17.22
C GLY A 49 -6.19 11.90 -17.65
N GLU A 50 -5.15 12.23 -18.42
CA GLU A 50 -4.12 11.28 -18.86
C GLU A 50 -2.92 11.19 -17.90
N GLN A 51 -2.85 12.06 -16.89
CA GLN A 51 -1.73 12.09 -15.94
C GLN A 51 -1.93 11.03 -14.86
N HIS A 52 -0.93 10.16 -14.66
CA HIS A 52 -0.86 9.31 -13.47
C HIS A 52 -0.66 10.18 -12.23
N VAL A 53 -1.46 9.95 -11.18
CA VAL A 53 -1.42 10.75 -9.94
C VAL A 53 -1.25 9.94 -8.67
N ALA A 54 -1.56 8.64 -8.70
CA ALA A 54 -1.37 7.77 -7.54
C ALA A 54 -1.40 6.29 -7.93
N GLN A 55 -0.82 5.45 -7.08
CA GLN A 55 -0.94 4.01 -7.18
C GLN A 55 -1.04 3.33 -5.80
N LEU A 56 -1.77 2.22 -5.72
CA LEU A 56 -1.77 1.24 -4.63
C LEU A 56 -1.14 -0.03 -5.17
N GLN A 57 0.02 -0.43 -4.66
CA GLN A 57 0.74 -1.61 -5.10
C GLN A 57 0.21 -2.86 -4.41
N PHE A 58 0.27 -4.00 -5.09
CA PHE A 58 -0.13 -5.28 -4.52
C PHE A 58 0.66 -6.44 -5.12
N ARG A 59 0.72 -7.56 -4.40
CA ARG A 59 1.41 -8.79 -4.82
C ARG A 59 0.63 -10.01 -4.36
N ARG A 60 0.94 -11.19 -4.91
CA ARG A 60 0.50 -12.46 -4.33
C ARG A 60 0.86 -12.50 -2.84
N TYR A 61 -0.04 -12.97 -2.01
CA TYR A 61 0.29 -13.20 -0.61
C TYR A 61 1.29 -14.35 -0.49
N ASP A 62 2.37 -14.12 0.25
CA ASP A 62 3.36 -15.13 0.62
C ASP A 62 3.64 -15.01 2.13
N PRO A 63 3.23 -15.99 2.95
CA PRO A 63 3.49 -15.96 4.40
C PRO A 63 4.98 -16.02 4.74
N MET A 64 5.82 -16.49 3.81
CA MET A 64 7.27 -16.60 3.96
C MET A 64 8.01 -15.36 3.46
N CYS A 65 7.34 -14.35 2.94
CA CYS A 65 7.96 -13.10 2.52
C CYS A 65 8.71 -12.45 3.69
N ARG A 66 9.98 -12.11 3.50
CA ARG A 66 10.83 -11.43 4.50
C ARG A 66 11.55 -10.26 3.87
N SER A 67 11.53 -9.12 4.54
CA SER A 67 12.22 -7.92 4.12
C SER A 67 13.65 -7.93 4.64
N ALA A 68 14.62 -8.12 3.74
CA ALA A 68 16.03 -8.22 4.11
C ALA A 68 16.59 -6.96 4.83
N LYS A 69 15.97 -5.79 4.66
CA LYS A 69 16.34 -4.56 5.38
C LYS A 69 15.14 -3.87 6.06
N GLY A 70 14.11 -4.64 6.38
CA GLY A 70 12.90 -4.15 7.06
C GLY A 70 12.24 -3.00 6.31
N ILE A 71 11.89 -1.90 7.00
CA ILE A 71 11.12 -0.75 6.47
C ILE A 71 11.75 -0.06 5.25
N TRP A 72 13.01 -0.33 4.93
CA TRP A 72 13.75 0.28 3.82
C TRP A 72 13.67 -0.49 2.50
N GLN A 73 12.89 -1.57 2.44
CA GLN A 73 12.70 -2.35 1.22
C GLN A 73 11.22 -2.47 0.87
N PRO A 74 10.87 -2.56 -0.43
CA PRO A 74 9.48 -2.74 -0.85
C PRO A 74 8.81 -3.96 -0.21
N ASP A 75 9.56 -5.02 0.03
CA ASP A 75 9.08 -6.27 0.63
C ASP A 75 8.61 -6.13 2.08
N TYR A 76 8.90 -4.99 2.74
CA TYR A 76 8.41 -4.71 4.08
C TYR A 76 6.90 -4.91 4.23
N TRP A 77 6.10 -4.54 3.23
CA TRP A 77 4.65 -4.68 3.30
C TRP A 77 4.17 -6.14 3.21
N GLY A 78 5.00 -7.03 2.68
CA GLY A 78 4.80 -8.48 2.70
C GLY A 78 5.35 -9.19 3.93
N ASP A 79 6.25 -8.53 4.67
CA ASP A 79 6.89 -9.14 5.81
C ASP A 79 6.02 -9.04 7.08
N PHE A 80 5.25 -10.08 7.36
CA PHE A 80 4.46 -10.19 8.59
C PHE A 80 5.21 -10.93 9.71
N GLY A 81 6.42 -11.44 9.47
CA GLY A 81 7.17 -12.22 10.44
C GLY A 81 6.37 -13.40 11.00
N GLU A 82 6.33 -13.51 12.33
CA GLU A 82 5.54 -14.51 13.07
C GLU A 82 4.03 -14.19 13.13
N HIS A 83 3.63 -13.00 12.66
CA HIS A 83 2.23 -12.58 12.61
C HIS A 83 1.55 -12.89 11.27
N ALA A 84 2.22 -13.58 10.35
CA ALA A 84 1.67 -13.95 9.05
C ALA A 84 0.38 -14.80 9.22
N PRO A 85 -0.78 -14.33 8.73
CA PRO A 85 -2.03 -15.08 8.87
C PRO A 85 -2.07 -16.29 7.94
N GLU A 86 -2.70 -17.38 8.38
CA GLU A 86 -3.03 -18.48 7.47
C GLU A 86 -4.17 -18.05 6.53
N LEU A 87 -3.91 -18.05 5.23
CA LEU A 87 -4.87 -17.68 4.19
C LEU A 87 -4.79 -18.65 3.01
N PRO A 88 -5.87 -18.79 2.22
CA PRO A 88 -5.82 -19.60 1.01
C PRO A 88 -4.78 -19.10 0.00
N GLU A 89 -4.23 -20.02 -0.81
CA GLU A 89 -3.18 -19.72 -1.79
C GLU A 89 -3.57 -18.61 -2.78
N ALA A 90 -4.86 -18.54 -3.15
CA ALA A 90 -5.41 -17.49 -4.00
C ALA A 90 -5.66 -16.18 -3.23
N SER A 91 -4.73 -15.74 -2.37
CA SER A 91 -4.84 -14.47 -1.64
C SER A 91 -3.87 -13.42 -2.18
N VAL A 92 -4.25 -12.14 -2.04
CA VAL A 92 -3.47 -10.98 -2.48
C VAL A 92 -3.11 -10.10 -1.29
N ASN A 93 -1.89 -9.57 -1.30
CA ASN A 93 -1.40 -8.66 -0.27
C ASN A 93 -1.28 -7.22 -0.79
N ILE A 94 -1.80 -6.27 -0.02
CA ILE A 94 -1.64 -4.84 -0.25
C ILE A 94 -0.25 -4.39 0.20
N PHE A 95 0.44 -3.70 -0.70
CA PHE A 95 1.73 -3.06 -0.48
C PHE A 95 1.54 -1.54 -0.27
N CYS A 96 2.51 -0.72 -0.66
CA CYS A 96 2.49 0.71 -0.45
C CYS A 96 1.54 1.49 -1.37
N TYR A 97 1.15 2.65 -0.88
CA TYR A 97 0.39 3.69 -1.54
C TYR A 97 1.33 4.85 -1.91
N HIS A 98 1.22 5.33 -3.13
CA HIS A 98 2.02 6.44 -3.65
C HIS A 98 1.13 7.57 -4.15
N VAL A 99 0.29 8.13 -3.27
CA VAL A 99 -0.60 9.24 -3.62
C VAL A 99 0.22 10.49 -3.92
N GLY A 100 0.01 11.12 -5.07
CA GLY A 100 0.72 12.32 -5.51
C GLY A 100 2.10 12.07 -6.10
N GLN A 101 2.52 10.81 -6.31
CA GLN A 101 3.78 10.51 -7.00
C GLN A 101 3.58 10.64 -8.51
N LEU A 102 4.03 11.76 -9.09
CA LEU A 102 3.83 12.05 -10.52
C LEU A 102 4.96 11.50 -11.42
N SER A 103 6.15 11.31 -10.83
CA SER A 103 7.36 10.79 -11.48
C SER A 103 8.13 9.90 -10.51
N ALA A 104 9.21 9.28 -10.98
CA ALA A 104 10.14 8.55 -10.13
C ALA A 104 10.67 9.42 -8.96
N GLY A 105 10.91 8.80 -7.81
CA GLY A 105 11.44 9.43 -6.60
C GLY A 105 10.45 9.60 -5.44
N GLU A 106 10.92 10.25 -4.38
CA GLU A 106 10.19 10.39 -3.10
C GLU A 106 9.20 11.57 -3.10
N GLU A 107 9.26 12.48 -4.07
CA GLU A 107 8.42 13.66 -4.10
C GLU A 107 6.93 13.30 -4.23
N ARG A 108 6.08 14.04 -3.50
CA ARG A 108 4.63 13.89 -3.51
C ARG A 108 3.99 15.25 -3.76
N SER A 109 3.20 15.34 -4.82
CA SER A 109 2.44 16.55 -5.13
C SER A 109 1.38 16.82 -4.05
N PRO A 110 1.39 18.02 -3.42
CA PRO A 110 0.42 18.40 -2.40
C PRO A 110 -1.00 18.53 -2.96
N ASP A 111 -1.16 18.75 -4.26
CA ASP A 111 -2.47 18.93 -4.93
C ASP A 111 -3.35 17.68 -4.90
N TYR A 112 -2.76 16.51 -4.60
CA TYR A 112 -3.46 15.23 -4.51
C TYR A 112 -3.53 14.68 -3.06
N GLN A 113 -2.84 15.30 -2.10
CA GLN A 113 -2.85 14.86 -0.70
C GLN A 113 -4.18 15.23 0.00
N GLY A 114 -4.65 14.35 0.88
CA GLY A 114 -5.84 14.61 1.70
C GLY A 114 -7.18 14.61 0.95
N ARG A 115 -7.22 14.09 -0.30
CA ARG A 115 -8.42 14.13 -1.16
C ARG A 115 -9.18 12.82 -1.28
N GLY A 116 -8.87 11.84 -0.43
CA GLY A 116 -9.51 10.53 -0.46
C GLY A 116 -9.01 9.58 -1.56
N ILE A 117 -8.06 9.98 -2.42
CA ILE A 117 -7.56 9.15 -3.52
C ILE A 117 -7.01 7.79 -3.03
N GLY A 118 -6.28 7.77 -1.91
CA GLY A 118 -5.77 6.53 -1.33
C GLY A 118 -6.88 5.56 -0.89
N LEU A 119 -8.00 6.08 -0.37
CA LEU A 119 -9.14 5.26 0.01
C LEU A 119 -9.91 4.77 -1.21
N ALA A 120 -10.09 5.62 -2.22
CA ALA A 120 -10.71 5.21 -3.49
C ALA A 120 -9.86 4.15 -4.23
N LEU A 121 -8.52 4.26 -4.20
CA LEU A 121 -7.62 3.23 -4.69
C LEU A 121 -7.86 1.89 -4.00
N LEU A 122 -8.06 1.91 -2.68
CA LEU A 122 -8.39 0.71 -1.91
C LEU A 122 -9.75 0.14 -2.32
N ASP A 123 -10.78 0.97 -2.44
CA ASP A 123 -12.12 0.52 -2.87
C ASP A 123 -12.07 -0.16 -4.25
N HIS A 124 -11.47 0.50 -5.24
CA HIS A 124 -11.33 -0.08 -6.59
C HIS A 124 -10.45 -1.33 -6.62
N PHE A 125 -9.43 -1.39 -5.76
CA PHE A 125 -8.61 -2.60 -5.62
C PHE A 125 -9.43 -3.77 -5.06
N LEU A 126 -10.30 -3.53 -4.08
CA LEU A 126 -11.15 -4.59 -3.51
C LEU A 126 -12.17 -5.11 -4.53
N ASP A 127 -12.81 -4.20 -5.27
CA ASP A 127 -13.73 -4.58 -6.36
C ASP A 127 -13.00 -5.41 -7.43
N TRP A 128 -11.80 -4.97 -7.83
CA TRP A 128 -10.96 -5.72 -8.76
C TRP A 128 -10.59 -7.10 -8.21
N ALA A 129 -10.13 -7.19 -6.96
CA ALA A 129 -9.72 -8.45 -6.36
C ALA A 129 -10.89 -9.44 -6.27
N ALA A 130 -12.09 -8.96 -5.92
CA ALA A 130 -13.30 -9.77 -5.93
C ALA A 130 -13.66 -10.27 -7.35
N SER A 131 -13.62 -9.38 -8.36
CA SER A 131 -13.88 -9.76 -9.76
C SER A 131 -12.86 -10.75 -10.35
N ARG A 132 -11.70 -10.89 -9.70
CA ARG A 132 -10.63 -11.83 -10.07
C ARG A 132 -10.67 -13.11 -9.26
N GLU A 133 -11.70 -13.28 -8.43
CA GLU A 133 -11.94 -14.49 -7.64
C GLU A 133 -10.77 -14.82 -6.70
N PHE A 134 -10.05 -13.80 -6.20
CA PHE A 134 -9.13 -14.01 -5.09
C PHE A 134 -9.95 -14.42 -3.86
N ALA A 135 -9.42 -15.37 -3.08
CA ALA A 135 -10.06 -15.89 -1.87
C ALA A 135 -9.98 -14.91 -0.68
N GLY A 136 -9.00 -14.01 -0.69
CA GLY A 136 -8.80 -13.08 0.40
C GLY A 136 -7.78 -11.99 0.11
N VAL A 137 -7.86 -10.94 0.90
CA VAL A 137 -6.92 -9.82 0.91
C VAL A 137 -6.28 -9.73 2.28
N VAL A 138 -4.98 -9.50 2.32
CA VAL A 138 -4.24 -9.15 3.53
C VAL A 138 -3.58 -7.79 3.36
N ALA A 139 -3.43 -7.06 4.46
CA ALA A 139 -2.72 -5.79 4.47
C ALA A 139 -2.00 -5.58 5.79
N LYS A 140 -0.77 -5.04 5.70
CA LYS A 140 -0.12 -4.41 6.86
C LYS A 140 -0.65 -2.99 6.99
N PHE A 141 -1.13 -2.61 8.18
CA PHE A 141 -1.60 -1.25 8.46
C PHE A 141 -0.57 -0.43 9.23
N THR A 142 -0.64 0.88 9.07
CA THR A 142 0.22 1.86 9.75
C THR A 142 -0.46 2.45 10.99
N PRO A 143 0.29 3.19 11.81
CA PRO A 143 -0.28 4.14 12.75
C PRO A 143 -1.14 5.22 12.07
N THR A 144 -1.97 5.91 12.84
CA THR A 144 -2.87 6.98 12.37
C THR A 144 -2.19 8.33 12.18
N ASP A 145 -0.95 8.49 12.65
CA ASP A 145 -0.20 9.74 12.46
C ASP A 145 0.02 10.02 10.97
N ARG A 146 -0.29 11.23 10.52
CA ARG A 146 -0.24 11.60 9.10
C ARG A 146 1.18 11.64 8.54
N GLY A 147 2.15 12.07 9.35
CA GLY A 147 3.56 12.07 8.95
C GLY A 147 4.06 10.65 8.75
N VAL A 148 3.73 9.74 9.67
CA VAL A 148 4.08 8.32 9.56
C VAL A 148 3.38 7.66 8.36
N MET A 149 2.08 7.89 8.18
CA MET A 149 1.35 7.40 7.01
C MET A 149 1.97 7.87 5.69
N GLY A 150 2.36 9.15 5.60
CA GLY A 150 2.99 9.73 4.41
C GLY A 150 4.40 9.18 4.16
N PHE A 151 5.17 8.96 5.22
CA PHE A 151 6.50 8.34 5.13
C PHE A 151 6.43 6.88 4.69
N MET A 152 5.54 6.09 5.29
CA MET A 152 5.41 4.68 4.99
C MET A 152 4.70 4.45 3.64
N GLY A 153 3.73 5.30 3.30
CA GLY A 153 2.83 5.03 2.19
C GLY A 153 1.83 3.92 2.55
N GLY A 154 1.19 4.01 3.71
CA GLY A 154 0.20 3.03 4.16
C GLY A 154 -1.09 3.66 4.66
N GLN A 155 -2.04 2.82 5.08
CA GLN A 155 -3.31 3.24 5.68
C GLN A 155 -3.45 2.70 7.10
N PRO A 156 -4.18 3.39 7.98
CA PRO A 156 -4.43 2.92 9.34
C PRO A 156 -5.47 1.79 9.36
N ALA A 157 -5.49 1.02 10.45
CA ALA A 157 -6.46 -0.06 10.65
C ALA A 157 -7.92 0.39 10.46
N THR A 158 -8.26 1.62 10.82
CA THR A 158 -9.61 2.19 10.63
C THR A 158 -10.03 2.29 9.16
N ALA A 159 -9.08 2.48 8.24
CA ALA A 159 -9.38 2.51 6.80
C ALA A 159 -9.77 1.13 6.27
N TYR A 160 -9.10 0.08 6.77
CA TYR A 160 -9.35 -1.31 6.38
C TYR A 160 -10.60 -1.88 7.07
N THR A 161 -10.75 -1.68 8.38
CA THR A 161 -11.91 -2.17 9.15
C THR A 161 -13.23 -1.56 8.67
N ALA A 162 -13.23 -0.29 8.23
CA ALA A 162 -14.38 0.33 7.57
C ALA A 162 -14.79 -0.36 6.25
N ARG A 163 -13.92 -1.19 5.67
CA ARG A 163 -14.15 -1.99 4.45
C ARG A 163 -14.31 -3.48 4.74
N GLY A 164 -14.52 -3.83 6.02
CA GLY A 164 -14.76 -5.20 6.46
C GLY A 164 -13.50 -6.06 6.50
N PHE A 165 -12.33 -5.46 6.76
CA PHE A 165 -11.18 -6.21 7.23
C PHE A 165 -11.29 -6.46 8.74
N GLU A 166 -10.75 -7.59 9.18
CA GLU A 166 -10.55 -7.92 10.59
C GLU A 166 -9.08 -7.77 10.95
N VAL A 167 -8.79 -7.13 12.08
CA VAL A 167 -7.42 -7.04 12.60
C VAL A 167 -7.07 -8.37 13.26
N VAL A 168 -6.00 -9.00 12.78
CA VAL A 168 -5.53 -10.30 13.28
C VAL A 168 -4.50 -10.10 14.40
N SER A 169 -3.54 -9.20 14.19
CA SER A 169 -2.47 -8.91 15.15
C SER A 169 -1.95 -7.47 15.01
N SER A 170 -1.33 -6.95 16.06
CA SER A 170 -0.60 -5.67 16.04
C SER A 170 0.62 -5.70 16.96
N TRP A 171 1.67 -5.00 16.57
CA TRP A 171 2.93 -4.92 17.31
C TRP A 171 3.60 -3.56 17.10
N VAL A 172 4.51 -3.20 18.01
CA VAL A 172 5.36 -2.02 17.83
C VAL A 172 6.54 -2.40 16.96
N ASP A 173 6.66 -1.77 15.80
CA ASP A 173 7.81 -1.94 14.92
C ASP A 173 8.96 -1.05 15.39
N GLN A 174 10.01 -1.68 15.94
CA GLN A 174 11.15 -0.95 16.52
C GLN A 174 11.94 -0.18 15.46
N GLN A 175 12.05 -0.71 14.25
CA GLN A 175 12.79 -0.02 13.18
C GLN A 175 12.02 1.22 12.74
N LEU A 176 10.69 1.12 12.63
CA LEU A 176 9.83 2.27 12.39
C LEU A 176 9.94 3.30 13.51
N SER A 177 9.85 2.86 14.77
CA SER A 177 9.95 3.73 15.95
C SER A 177 11.23 4.57 15.94
N THR A 178 12.38 3.95 15.61
CA THR A 178 13.64 4.68 15.48
C THR A 178 13.61 5.64 14.29
N ALA A 179 13.17 5.17 13.12
CA ALA A 179 13.23 5.94 11.88
C ALA A 179 12.37 7.22 11.91
N VAL A 180 11.17 7.17 12.52
CA VAL A 180 10.27 8.33 12.55
C VAL A 180 10.81 9.46 13.44
N VAL A 181 11.59 9.13 14.47
CA VAL A 181 12.26 10.10 15.34
C VAL A 181 13.52 10.65 14.65
N GLU A 182 14.39 9.79 14.13
CA GLU A 182 15.66 10.21 13.50
C GLU A 182 15.42 11.11 12.28
N ARG A 183 14.38 10.82 11.50
CA ARG A 183 13.97 11.62 10.34
C ARG A 183 13.13 12.84 10.71
N LYS A 184 12.87 13.06 12.01
CA LYS A 184 12.04 14.18 12.53
C LYS A 184 10.64 14.21 11.92
N ILE A 185 10.08 13.03 11.63
CA ILE A 185 8.69 12.89 11.20
C ILE A 185 7.76 13.14 12.39
N VAL A 186 8.18 12.69 13.58
CA VAL A 186 7.49 12.92 14.85
C VAL A 186 8.46 13.48 15.90
N PRO A 187 7.96 14.13 16.97
CA PRO A 187 8.78 14.56 18.12
C PRO A 187 9.55 13.40 18.78
N ALA A 188 10.70 13.69 19.38
CA ALA A 188 11.57 12.68 19.98
C ALA A 188 10.97 11.99 21.23
N ASP A 189 10.01 12.63 21.88
CA ASP A 189 9.27 12.14 23.04
C ASP A 189 7.93 11.47 22.66
N SER A 190 7.71 11.22 21.36
CA SER A 190 6.51 10.52 20.89
C SER A 190 6.45 9.09 21.42
N ASP A 191 5.25 8.69 21.85
CA ASP A 191 4.99 7.33 22.31
C ASP A 191 5.08 6.32 21.14
N PRO A 192 5.99 5.33 21.18
CA PRO A 192 6.10 4.28 20.15
C PRO A 192 4.78 3.53 19.90
N GLU A 193 3.93 3.40 20.91
CA GLU A 193 2.60 2.80 20.80
C GLU A 193 1.69 3.57 19.84
N VAL A 194 1.92 4.87 19.69
CA VAL A 194 1.15 5.76 18.84
C VAL A 194 1.78 5.93 17.47
N VAL A 195 3.11 5.96 17.37
CA VAL A 195 3.82 6.32 16.12
C VAL A 195 4.46 5.15 15.39
N ALA A 196 4.48 3.97 15.99
CA ALA A 196 5.14 2.78 15.42
C ALA A 196 4.35 1.48 15.58
N ARG A 197 3.13 1.52 16.14
CA ARG A 197 2.24 0.36 16.15
C ARG A 197 1.69 0.06 14.75
N VAL A 198 2.17 -1.02 14.17
CA VAL A 198 1.69 -1.59 12.92
C VAL A 198 0.89 -2.86 13.22
N GLY A 199 0.30 -3.44 12.21
CA GLY A 199 -0.33 -4.73 12.36
C GLY A 199 -0.79 -5.30 11.05
N VAL A 200 -1.46 -6.44 11.13
CA VAL A 200 -1.98 -7.15 9.98
C VAL A 200 -3.49 -7.30 10.11
N CYS A 201 -4.17 -7.06 9.00
CA CYS A 201 -5.60 -7.25 8.88
C CYS A 201 -5.92 -8.05 7.61
N VAL A 202 -7.01 -8.80 7.65
CA VAL A 202 -7.44 -9.69 6.57
C VAL A 202 -8.88 -9.43 6.20
N LYS A 203 -9.21 -9.62 4.94
CA LYS A 203 -10.57 -9.60 4.42
C LYS A 203 -10.78 -10.84 3.56
N PRO A 204 -11.55 -11.83 4.02
CA PRO A 204 -12.06 -12.87 3.15
C PRO A 204 -12.88 -12.24 2.01
N LEU A 205 -12.67 -12.72 0.80
CA LEU A 205 -13.50 -12.39 -0.35
C LEU A 205 -14.33 -13.64 -0.62
N GLU A 206 -15.59 -13.61 -0.20
CA GLU A 206 -16.50 -14.73 -0.40
C GLU A 206 -16.60 -15.07 -1.90
N SER A 207 -16.51 -16.37 -2.21
CA SER A 207 -16.79 -16.92 -3.54
C SER A 207 -18.26 -17.31 -3.65
#